data_AF-A0A3S2U1S0-F1
#
_entry.id   AF-A0A3S2U1S0-F1
#
_cell.length_a   1.000
_cell.length_b   1.000
_cell.length_c   1.000
_cell.angle_alpha   90.00
_cell.angle_beta   90.00
_cell.angle_gamma   90.00
#
_symmetry.space_group_name_H-M   'P 1'
#
loop_
_entity.id
_entity.type
_entity.pdbx_description
1 polymer ?
#
loop_
_entity_poly.entity_id
_entity_poly.type
_entity_poly.pdbx_seq_one_letter_code
_entity_poly.pdbx_strand_id
1 'polypeptide(L)'
;MNLGKWDSALFKSLFISSLIIPVIYLFGANEIQASYLFGFLVTFLLYFGVFLLISLLGWLLIGFPTHWFICRFTSKAYFYYALIPGLFLGISYFSKGPWFLGGIALAQALLFRYFVFKMKT
;
A
#
# COMPACT_ATOMS: atom_id res chain seq x y z
N MET A 1 18.69 7.41 -16.38
CA MET A 1 18.13 6.25 -15.66
C MET A 1 16.61 6.36 -15.75
N ASN A 2 15.92 5.36 -16.31
CA ASN A 2 14.45 5.44 -16.45
C ASN A 2 13.77 4.99 -15.16
N LEU A 3 13.31 5.97 -14.37
CA LEU A 3 12.56 5.82 -13.12
C LEU A 3 11.04 5.66 -13.35
N GLY A 4 10.58 5.65 -14.61
CA GLY A 4 9.16 5.70 -14.94
C GLY A 4 8.49 6.99 -14.44
N LYS A 5 7.16 7.03 -14.45
CA LYS A 5 6.40 8.13 -13.84
C LYS A 5 6.00 7.74 -12.41
N TRP A 6 6.98 7.85 -11.52
CA TRP A 6 6.87 7.42 -10.12
C TRP A 6 5.86 8.24 -9.33
N ASP A 7 5.68 9.51 -9.68
CA ASP A 7 4.76 10.46 -9.08
C ASP A 7 3.31 9.98 -9.22
N SER A 8 2.86 9.77 -10.46
CA SER A 8 1.50 9.30 -10.74
C SER A 8 1.28 7.89 -10.20
N ALA A 9 2.30 7.03 -10.27
CA ALA A 9 2.22 5.66 -9.78
C ALA A 9 2.12 5.59 -8.25
N LEU A 10 2.81 6.49 -7.53
CA LEU A 10 2.73 6.61 -6.08
C LEU A 10 1.31 6.95 -5.66
N PHE A 11 0.72 8.02 -6.20
CA PHE A 11 -0.64 8.42 -5.85
C PHE A 11 -1.68 7.33 -6.21
N LYS A 12 -1.56 6.69 -7.38
CA LYS A 12 -2.46 5.61 -7.79
C LYS A 12 -2.36 4.40 -6.86
N SER A 13 -1.14 3.97 -6.54
CA SER A 13 -0.93 2.82 -5.66
C SER A 13 -1.37 3.10 -4.22
N LEU A 14 -1.08 4.29 -3.68
CA LEU A 14 -1.56 4.73 -2.36
C LEU A 14 -3.09 4.75 -2.29
N PHE A 15 -3.74 5.37 -3.27
CA PHE A 15 -5.19 5.51 -3.28
C PHE A 15 -5.90 4.17 -3.46
N ILE A 16 -5.42 3.29 -4.34
CA ILE A 16 -6.05 1.99 -4.57
C ILE A 16 -5.83 1.06 -3.36
N SER A 17 -4.64 1.06 -2.77
CA SER A 17 -4.36 0.22 -1.61
C SER A 17 -5.08 0.69 -0.34
N SER A 18 -5.27 2.00 -0.17
CA SER A 18 -6.03 2.53 0.98
C SER A 18 -7.52 2.18 0.94
N LEU A 19 -8.09 1.93 -0.25
CA LEU A 19 -9.47 1.45 -0.41
C LEU A 19 -9.67 -0.01 0.03
N ILE A 20 -8.61 -0.79 0.23
CA ILE A 20 -8.72 -2.17 0.74
C ILE A 20 -9.24 -2.18 2.19
N ILE A 21 -8.84 -1.17 2.97
CA ILE A 21 -9.22 -1.02 4.39
C ILE A 21 -10.74 -0.87 4.59
N PRO A 22 -11.43 0.11 3.97
CA PRO A 22 -12.87 0.26 4.14
C PRO A 22 -13.63 -0.95 3.63
N VAL A 23 -13.18 -1.57 2.54
CA VAL A 23 -13.82 -2.78 2.00
C VAL A 23 -13.81 -3.91 3.03
N ILE A 24 -12.67 -4.16 3.67
CA ILE A 24 -12.58 -5.21 4.71
C ILE A 24 -13.44 -4.88 5.93
N TYR A 25 -13.45 -3.62 6.34
CA TYR A 25 -14.27 -3.19 7.47
C TYR A 25 -15.77 -3.34 7.16
N LEU A 26 -16.22 -3.02 5.94
CA LEU A 26 -17.60 -3.20 5.49
C LEU A 26 -18.00 -4.69 5.48
N PHE A 27 -17.12 -5.59 5.01
CA PHE A 27 -17.39 -7.03 5.05
C PHE A 27 -17.39 -7.62 6.47
N GLY A 28 -16.69 -6.99 7.42
CA GLY A 28 -16.71 -7.38 8.83
C GLY A 28 -17.89 -6.83 9.63
N ALA A 29 -18.61 -5.82 9.10
CA ALA A 29 -19.75 -5.21 9.75
C ALA A 29 -21.04 -5.99 9.41
N ASN A 30 -21.48 -6.85 10.33
CA ASN A 30 -22.66 -7.70 10.12
C ASN A 30 -23.98 -6.91 10.00
N GLU A 31 -24.09 -5.71 10.57
CA GLU A 31 -25.25 -4.82 10.40
C GLU A 31 -24.83 -3.34 10.43
N ILE A 32 -24.98 -2.65 9.29
CA ILE A 32 -24.75 -1.20 9.21
C ILE A 32 -26.09 -0.49 9.36
N GLN A 33 -26.42 -0.05 10.57
CA GLN A 33 -27.59 0.81 10.78
C GLN A 33 -27.27 2.25 10.35
N ALA A 34 -28.24 2.90 9.70
CA ALA A 34 -28.11 4.26 9.17
C ALA A 34 -27.81 5.32 10.25
N SER A 35 -28.18 5.07 11.50
CA SER A 35 -27.89 5.93 12.67
C SER A 35 -26.40 6.02 12.99
N TYR A 36 -25.59 5.02 12.64
CA TYR A 36 -24.15 4.99 12.88
C TYR A 36 -23.32 5.44 11.68
N LEU A 37 -23.98 5.80 10.57
CA LEU A 37 -23.33 6.05 9.28
C LEU A 37 -22.42 7.29 9.32
N PHE A 38 -22.82 8.32 10.08
CA PHE A 38 -21.98 9.51 10.28
C PHE A 38 -20.75 9.20 11.14
N GLY A 39 -20.92 8.48 12.25
CA GLY A 39 -19.80 8.04 13.10
C GLY A 39 -18.83 7.15 12.32
N PHE A 40 -19.36 6.23 11.53
CA PHE A 40 -18.59 5.37 10.62
C PHE A 40 -17.77 6.18 9.62
N LEU A 41 -18.39 7.18 8.97
CA LEU A 41 -17.70 8.06 8.02
C LEU A 41 -16.54 8.81 8.69
N VAL A 42 -16.75 9.39 9.89
CA VAL A 42 -15.71 10.12 10.61
C VAL A 42 -14.55 9.20 11.00
N THR A 43 -14.83 8.01 11.56
CA THR A 43 -13.79 7.03 11.92
C THR A 43 -13.03 6.54 10.69
N PHE A 44 -13.74 6.30 9.58
CA PHE A 44 -13.13 5.93 8.31
C PHE A 44 -12.20 7.03 7.79
N LEU A 45 -12.64 8.29 7.73
CA LEU A 45 -11.81 9.41 7.28
C LEU A 45 -10.56 9.58 8.15
N LEU A 46 -10.69 9.43 9.47
CA LEU A 46 -9.57 9.54 10.39
C LEU A 46 -8.55 8.42 10.15
N TYR A 47 -9.01 7.16 10.06
CA TYR A 47 -8.13 6.04 9.76
C TYR A 47 -7.46 6.18 8.39
N PHE A 48 -8.23 6.58 7.39
CA PHE A 48 -7.74 6.83 6.03
C PHE A 48 -6.64 7.90 6.02
N GLY A 49 -6.85 9.02 6.73
CA GLY A 49 -5.86 10.09 6.85
C GLY A 49 -4.57 9.62 7.52
N VAL A 50 -4.68 8.94 8.67
CA VAL A 50 -3.52 8.38 9.39
C VAL A 50 -2.78 7.36 8.52
N PHE A 51 -3.50 6.46 7.85
CA PHE A 51 -2.91 5.48 6.95
C PHE A 51 -2.14 6.14 5.82
N LEU A 52 -2.71 7.17 5.17
CA LEU A 52 -2.02 7.89 4.11
C LEU A 52 -0.73 8.56 4.59
N LEU A 53 -0.75 9.20 5.77
CA LEU A 53 0.43 9.82 6.36
C LEU A 53 1.54 8.78 6.63
N ILE A 54 1.19 7.67 7.26
CA ILE A 54 2.15 6.58 7.55
C ILE A 54 2.68 5.99 6.24
N SER A 55 1.82 5.79 5.24
CA SER A 55 2.23 5.22 3.96
C SER A 55 3.14 6.17 3.17
N LEU A 56 2.90 7.48 3.22
CA LEU A 56 3.81 8.49 2.68
C LEU A 56 5.18 8.46 3.37
N LEU A 57 5.22 8.35 4.70
CA LEU A 57 6.47 8.18 5.44
C LEU A 57 7.19 6.89 5.06
N GLY A 58 6.46 5.78 4.94
CA GLY A 58 7.01 4.49 4.49
C GLY A 58 7.61 4.58 3.09
N TRP A 59 6.96 5.32 2.19
CA TRP A 59 7.52 5.62 0.87
C TRP A 59 8.76 6.48 0.93
N LEU A 60 8.77 7.54 1.75
CA LEU A 60 9.92 8.42 1.92
C LEU A 60 11.16 7.66 2.44
N LEU A 61 10.96 6.82 3.45
CA LEU A 61 12.05 6.13 4.15
C LEU A 61 12.49 4.84 3.47
N ILE A 62 11.57 4.10 2.87
CA ILE A 62 11.84 2.75 2.35
C ILE A 62 11.51 2.66 0.85
N GLY A 63 10.32 3.12 0.44
CA GLY A 63 9.83 2.93 -0.92
C GLY A 63 10.70 3.62 -1.98
N PHE A 64 11.07 4.88 -1.79
CA PHE A 64 11.92 5.64 -2.72
C PHE A 64 13.35 5.11 -2.78
N PRO A 65 14.06 4.90 -1.66
CA PRO A 65 15.38 4.27 -1.69
C PRO A 65 15.35 2.91 -2.39
N THR A 66 14.33 2.08 -2.10
CA THR A 66 14.14 0.78 -2.74
C THR A 66 13.91 0.92 -4.24
N HIS A 67 13.02 1.81 -4.67
CA HIS A 67 12.74 2.05 -6.08
C HIS A 67 13.98 2.54 -6.84
N TRP A 68 14.73 3.47 -6.24
CA TRP A 68 15.98 3.98 -6.80
C TRP A 68 17.02 2.87 -6.94
N PHE A 69 17.23 2.07 -5.88
CA PHE A 69 18.18 0.97 -5.86
C PHE A 69 17.83 -0.09 -6.92
N ILE A 70 16.56 -0.49 -6.99
CA ILE A 70 16.06 -1.43 -8.00
C ILE A 70 16.32 -0.91 -9.41
N CYS A 71 16.02 0.37 -9.68
CA CYS A 71 16.24 0.95 -11.01
C CYS A 71 17.71 1.11 -11.37
N ARG A 72 18.59 1.21 -10.38
CA ARG A 72 20.03 1.39 -10.57
C ARG A 72 20.77 0.07 -10.78
N PHE A 73 20.40 -0.97 -10.04
CA PHE A 73 21.21 -2.19 -9.92
C PHE A 73 20.52 -3.48 -10.38
N THR A 74 19.23 -3.45 -10.73
CA THR A 74 18.46 -4.68 -11.00
C THR A 74 17.59 -4.59 -12.27
N SER A 75 16.97 -5.71 -12.63
CA SER A 75 16.10 -5.87 -13.79
C SER A 75 14.68 -5.32 -13.63
N LYS A 76 14.38 -4.57 -12.55
CA LYS A 76 13.04 -4.00 -12.27
C LYS A 76 11.92 -5.04 -12.18
N ALA A 77 12.28 -6.29 -11.91
CA ALA A 77 11.37 -7.40 -11.72
C ALA A 77 10.45 -7.16 -10.52
N TYR A 78 9.21 -7.69 -10.57
CA TYR A 78 8.27 -7.62 -9.45
C TYR A 78 8.84 -8.19 -8.15
N PHE A 79 9.69 -9.21 -8.26
CA PHE A 79 10.33 -9.86 -7.12
C PHE A 79 11.01 -8.87 -6.17
N TYR A 80 11.78 -7.92 -6.69
CA TYR A 80 12.50 -6.94 -5.86
C TYR A 80 11.56 -5.97 -5.13
N TYR A 81 10.43 -5.60 -5.74
CA TYR A 81 9.42 -4.76 -5.09
C TYR A 81 8.62 -5.53 -4.03
N ALA A 82 8.45 -6.83 -4.22
CA ALA A 82 7.72 -7.70 -3.29
C ALA A 82 8.56 -8.16 -2.09
N LEU A 83 9.90 -8.13 -2.19
CA LEU A 83 10.79 -8.75 -1.21
C LEU A 83 10.66 -8.13 0.19
N ILE A 84 10.81 -6.81 0.33
CA ILE A 84 10.72 -6.11 1.62
C ILE A 84 9.33 -6.26 2.26
N PRO A 85 8.22 -5.90 1.59
CA PRO A 85 6.89 -6.06 2.16
C PRO A 85 6.50 -7.53 2.36
N GLY A 86 7.00 -8.45 1.53
CA GLY A 86 6.80 -9.89 1.68
C GLY A 86 7.49 -10.48 2.91
N LEU A 87 8.73 -10.05 3.19
CA LEU A 87 9.44 -10.42 4.42
C LEU A 87 8.70 -9.90 5.66
N PHE A 88 8.27 -8.64 5.63
CA PHE A 88 7.48 -8.06 6.72
C PHE A 88 6.16 -8.83 6.93
N LEU A 89 5.44 -9.16 5.86
CA LEU A 89 4.23 -9.97 5.92
C LEU A 89 4.51 -11.35 6.54
N GLY A 90 5.56 -12.04 6.10
CA GLY A 90 5.93 -13.35 6.62
C GLY A 90 6.27 -13.30 8.12
N ILE A 91 7.17 -12.41 8.53
CA ILE A 91 7.56 -12.23 9.94
C ILE A 91 6.35 -11.85 10.80
N SER A 92 5.51 -10.94 10.31
CA SER A 92 4.30 -10.50 11.00
C SER A 92 3.30 -11.64 11.18
N TYR A 93 3.14 -12.51 10.18
CA TYR A 93 2.29 -13.70 10.28
C TYR A 93 2.77 -14.68 11.36
N PHE A 94 4.07 -15.02 11.37
CA PHE A 94 4.63 -15.94 12.37
C PHE A 94 4.63 -15.37 13.80
N SER A 95 4.77 -14.06 13.94
CA SER A 95 4.78 -13.38 15.25
C SER A 95 3.39 -12.98 15.77
N LYS A 96 2.29 -13.32 15.06
CA LYS A 96 0.93 -12.83 15.34
C LYS A 96 0.84 -11.29 15.35
N GLY A 97 1.70 -10.62 14.60
CA GLY A 97 1.71 -9.19 14.38
C GLY A 97 0.62 -8.73 13.41
N PRO A 98 0.62 -7.44 13.02
CA PRO A 98 -0.37 -6.86 12.11
C PRO A 98 -0.10 -7.28 10.66
N TRP A 99 -0.28 -8.56 10.35
CA TRP A 99 -0.01 -9.15 9.03
C TRP A 99 -0.82 -8.46 7.93
N PHE A 100 -2.02 -7.95 8.25
CA PHE A 100 -2.86 -7.18 7.35
C PHE A 100 -2.14 -5.94 6.78
N LEU A 101 -1.38 -5.21 7.59
CA LEU A 101 -0.62 -4.05 7.14
C LEU A 101 0.48 -4.45 6.16
N GLY A 102 1.11 -5.62 6.37
CA GLY A 102 2.06 -6.19 5.43
C GLY A 102 1.42 -6.58 4.10
N GLY A 103 0.19 -7.10 4.15
CA GLY A 103 -0.61 -7.40 2.96
C GLY A 103 -0.91 -6.14 2.15
N ILE A 104 -1.35 -5.06 2.80
CA ILE A 104 -1.59 -3.77 2.13
C ILE A 104 -0.29 -3.21 1.55
N ALA A 105 0.82 -3.24 2.29
CA ALA A 105 2.10 -2.75 1.81
C ALA A 105 2.60 -3.54 0.59
N LEU A 106 2.38 -4.87 0.58
CA LEU A 106 2.71 -5.72 -0.56
C LEU A 106 1.84 -5.38 -1.78
N ALA A 107 0.53 -5.26 -1.60
CA ALA A 107 -0.38 -4.85 -2.66
C ALA A 107 0.00 -3.47 -3.22
N GLN A 108 0.32 -2.52 -2.34
CA GLN A 108 0.77 -1.18 -2.72
C GLN A 108 2.06 -1.21 -3.53
N ALA A 109 3.06 -2.01 -3.13
CA ALA A 109 4.33 -2.13 -3.86
C ALA A 109 4.16 -2.75 -5.26
N LEU A 110 3.31 -3.78 -5.37
CA LEU A 110 2.99 -4.42 -6.65
C LEU A 110 2.23 -3.48 -7.59
N LEU A 111 1.23 -2.76 -7.06
CA LEU A 111 0.49 -1.72 -7.79
C LEU A 111 1.42 -0.60 -8.23
N PHE A 112 2.34 -0.15 -7.37
CA PHE A 112 3.32 0.86 -7.72
C PHE A 112 4.17 0.41 -8.91
N ARG A 113 4.79 -0.77 -8.84
CA ARG A 113 5.60 -1.30 -9.95
C ARG A 113 4.79 -1.33 -11.24
N TYR A 114 3.56 -1.85 -11.17
CA TYR A 114 2.64 -1.88 -12.29
C TYR A 114 2.43 -0.47 -12.87
N PHE A 115 2.03 0.53 -12.09
CA PHE A 115 1.77 1.87 -12.61
C PHE A 115 3.03 2.62 -13.08
N VAL A 116 4.18 2.40 -12.44
CA VAL A 116 5.45 3.05 -12.82
C VAL A 116 5.88 2.64 -14.23
N PHE A 117 5.75 1.36 -14.56
CA PHE A 117 6.27 0.81 -15.81
C PHE A 117 5.21 0.48 -16.86
N LYS A 118 3.92 0.44 -16.52
CA LYS A 118 2.83 0.16 -17.48
C LYS A 118 2.46 1.34 -18.39
N MET A 119 3.14 2.48 -18.32
CA MET A 119 2.91 3.59 -19.27
C MET A 119 3.64 3.45 -20.62
N LYS A 120 3.89 2.21 -21.07
CA LYS A 120 4.26 1.87 -22.45
C LYS A 120 3.76 0.46 -22.78
N THR A 121 2.47 0.34 -23.09
CA THR A 121 1.94 -0.66 -24.04
C THR A 121 1.06 0.11 -25.00
#